data_AF-A0A370BHK9-F1
#
_entry.id   AF-A0A370BHK9-F1
#
_cell.length_a   1.000
_cell.length_b   1.000
_cell.length_c   1.000
_cell.angle_alpha   90.00
_cell.angle_beta   90.00
_cell.angle_gamma   90.00
#
_symmetry.space_group_name_H-M   'P 1'
#
loop_
_entity.id
_entity.type
_entity.pdbx_description
1 polymer ?
#
loop_
_entity_poly.entity_id
_entity_poly.type
_entity_poly.pdbx_seq_one_letter_code
_entity_poly.pdbx_strand_id
1 'polypeptide(L)'
;MTRIRSAVTAVAAVDRRSFLTATGALGISAGIGVALGAGGGSGAAAAAPGAAAAPAVPAPRTGSTAAPARTAPARTTLESVAAPRDTSAAYRRLDDGPGWRRVVREQLAAPRTGRTGRRTVLSSFVQLTDLHLVDVQHPVRTEYLRSRQLSGWRPQEALTVPGAAALIEQINALREGPATGAPLSFAVTTGDNTDNNSRAELDWFLTVMSGGNILPNTGDRRTYEGVQSSAERLYWHPEDALRDTDKRLGYPRIDGFLAAAIRAVNSPGLPIPWYSTVGNHDGLASGAMADRSGFLAEFAVGSKKLYGIPDAEAKEMLRLLSQGGDPGGAHLIDLLRRSKRLMRSITPDPRRAPFTPHDCLRAHLDPAYAGAGPVGHGYTAAHLADDTLYYTFPMGENVTGISLDTTDRGGHYTGSLDTTQLNWLKRKLREHRDGYVVVFSHHNSWTMTNTHPDPARPGEARHNGDEVVALLRGNPSVLAWVNGHSHRNSILPHGSFWEISTASHVDFPQLARVIEIADNKDGTLSLFTTLIESAAPHRTDFADLSQTGLAALYRELSHNAPGSTTAPAGKPVDRNAELLLSR
;
A
#
# COMPACT_ATOMS: atom_id res chain seq x y z
N MET A 1 37.43 13.19 -51.48
CA MET A 1 37.27 11.71 -51.42
C MET A 1 37.75 11.29 -50.03
N THR A 2 37.03 10.57 -49.16
CA THR A 2 35.67 9.94 -49.19
C THR A 2 35.27 9.71 -47.70
N ARG A 3 34.16 10.25 -47.17
CA ARG A 3 32.88 9.53 -46.88
C ARG A 3 33.08 8.16 -46.15
N ILE A 4 32.57 7.92 -44.94
CA ILE A 4 31.16 7.56 -44.63
C ILE A 4 30.85 7.59 -43.09
N ARG A 5 29.55 7.67 -42.75
CA ARG A 5 28.96 7.64 -41.38
C ARG A 5 28.93 6.23 -40.76
N SER A 6 28.83 6.12 -39.43
CA SER A 6 27.75 5.33 -38.82
C SER A 6 27.48 5.68 -37.35
N ALA A 7 26.23 5.55 -36.93
CA ALA A 7 25.80 5.57 -35.52
C ALA A 7 25.43 4.14 -35.10
N VAL A 8 25.38 3.85 -33.79
CA VAL A 8 24.46 2.84 -33.20
C VAL A 8 24.47 2.93 -31.66
N THR A 9 23.27 2.76 -31.11
CA THR A 9 22.82 2.70 -29.70
C THR A 9 23.83 2.33 -28.60
N ALA A 10 23.86 3.15 -27.54
CA ALA A 10 24.23 2.72 -26.20
C ALA A 10 22.96 2.28 -25.44
N VAL A 11 22.60 0.99 -25.52
CA VAL A 11 21.65 0.39 -24.58
C VAL A 11 22.38 0.26 -23.24
N ALA A 12 21.88 0.93 -22.19
CA ALA A 12 22.44 0.83 -20.87
C ALA A 12 22.21 -0.58 -20.30
N ALA A 13 23.22 -1.44 -20.40
CA ALA A 13 23.22 -2.73 -19.73
C ALA A 13 23.15 -2.51 -18.20
N VAL A 14 22.06 -2.98 -17.58
CA VAL A 14 21.89 -2.90 -16.13
C VAL A 14 22.92 -3.82 -15.47
N ASP A 15 23.90 -3.22 -14.79
CA ASP A 15 24.97 -3.96 -14.13
C ASP A 15 24.43 -4.78 -12.94
N ARG A 16 24.47 -6.11 -13.11
CA ARG A 16 24.06 -7.10 -12.10
C ARG A 16 24.88 -7.03 -10.80
N ARG A 17 26.01 -6.30 -10.74
CA ARG A 17 26.80 -6.14 -9.51
C ARG A 17 26.33 -5.01 -8.58
N SER A 18 25.47 -4.10 -9.04
CA SER A 18 24.82 -3.12 -8.15
C SER A 18 23.69 -3.74 -7.27
N PHE A 19 23.40 -5.03 -7.48
CA PHE A 19 22.27 -5.75 -6.87
C PHE A 19 22.48 -6.14 -5.38
N LEU A 20 23.74 -6.23 -4.92
CA LEU A 20 24.08 -6.70 -3.56
C LEU A 20 24.27 -5.59 -2.51
N THR A 21 24.28 -4.32 -2.92
CA THR A 21 24.42 -3.15 -2.02
C THR A 21 23.16 -2.28 -1.97
N ALA A 22 22.21 -2.48 -2.89
CA ALA A 22 20.89 -1.81 -2.89
C ALA A 22 19.76 -2.66 -2.27
N THR A 23 20.06 -3.87 -1.82
CA THR A 23 19.11 -4.85 -1.23
C THR A 23 18.78 -4.58 0.24
N GLY A 24 19.38 -3.55 0.86
CA GLY A 24 19.18 -3.20 2.28
C GLY A 24 17.93 -2.38 2.61
N ALA A 25 17.03 -2.15 1.64
CA ALA A 25 15.80 -1.37 1.81
C ALA A 25 14.55 -2.10 1.29
N LEU A 26 14.57 -3.43 1.29
CA LEU A 26 13.36 -4.24 1.29
C LEU A 26 13.02 -4.53 2.75
N GLY A 27 11.96 -3.91 3.26
CA GLY A 27 11.35 -4.33 4.52
C GLY A 27 10.74 -5.70 4.30
N ILE A 28 11.38 -6.75 4.83
CA ILE A 28 10.87 -8.12 4.71
C ILE A 28 9.76 -8.31 5.74
N SER A 29 8.56 -7.89 5.35
CA SER A 29 7.32 -8.32 5.99
C SER A 29 6.90 -9.65 5.33
N ALA A 30 6.63 -10.73 6.09
CA ALA A 30 6.52 -12.08 5.52
C ALA A 30 5.40 -13.10 6.02
N GLY A 31 4.11 -12.92 5.63
CA GLY A 31 2.90 -13.79 5.29
C GLY A 31 2.04 -13.78 3.90
N ILE A 32 2.14 -14.74 2.90
CA ILE A 32 1.36 -15.26 1.71
C ILE A 32 1.47 -16.83 1.72
N GLY A 33 0.37 -17.60 1.59
CA GLY A 33 0.38 -18.99 1.07
C GLY A 33 -0.64 -20.08 1.55
N VAL A 34 -1.57 -20.44 0.66
CA VAL A 34 -2.85 -21.22 0.80
C VAL A 34 -2.82 -22.71 0.39
N ALA A 35 -3.81 -23.52 0.85
CA ALA A 35 -4.41 -24.78 0.29
C ALA A 35 -4.59 -25.94 1.35
N LEU A 36 -5.57 -26.86 1.36
CA LEU A 36 -6.78 -27.14 0.53
C LEU A 36 -7.73 -28.19 1.20
N GLY A 37 -9.05 -28.18 0.88
CA GLY A 37 -9.94 -29.38 0.80
C GLY A 37 -10.67 -29.87 2.09
N ALA A 38 -11.71 -30.72 2.02
CA ALA A 38 -12.56 -31.22 0.91
C ALA A 38 -13.85 -31.91 1.46
N GLY A 39 -14.95 -32.03 0.67
CA GLY A 39 -16.14 -32.82 1.06
C GLY A 39 -17.33 -32.72 0.10
N GLY A 40 -17.60 -33.78 -0.68
CA GLY A 40 -18.47 -33.76 -1.86
C GLY A 40 -20.00 -33.81 -1.69
N GLY A 41 -20.71 -33.61 -2.81
CA GLY A 41 -22.15 -33.75 -2.98
C GLY A 41 -22.57 -33.41 -4.43
N SER A 42 -23.39 -34.24 -5.07
CA SER A 42 -23.55 -34.25 -6.54
C SER A 42 -24.87 -33.69 -7.08
N GLY A 43 -24.77 -32.85 -8.14
CA GLY A 43 -25.59 -33.00 -9.36
C GLY A 43 -26.89 -32.19 -9.50
N ALA A 44 -26.88 -31.20 -10.39
CA ALA A 44 -27.85 -30.97 -11.48
C ALA A 44 -27.48 -29.67 -12.25
N ALA A 45 -27.73 -29.62 -13.56
CA ALA A 45 -27.38 -28.47 -14.41
C ALA A 45 -28.64 -27.71 -14.89
N ALA A 46 -28.55 -26.39 -15.09
CA ALA A 46 -29.23 -25.67 -16.18
C ALA A 46 -28.84 -24.18 -16.30
N ALA A 47 -28.70 -23.73 -17.57
CA ALA A 47 -29.01 -22.41 -18.13
C ALA A 47 -28.35 -21.11 -17.58
N ALA A 48 -27.58 -20.44 -18.46
CA ALA A 48 -27.43 -18.98 -18.49
C ALA A 48 -28.69 -18.33 -19.11
N PRO A 49 -28.99 -17.02 -18.89
CA PRO A 49 -28.33 -15.97 -19.68
C PRO A 49 -28.22 -14.58 -18.99
N GLY A 50 -27.59 -13.61 -19.69
CA GLY A 50 -27.91 -12.18 -19.53
C GLY A 50 -26.71 -11.24 -19.35
N ALA A 51 -26.34 -10.51 -20.41
CA ALA A 51 -25.38 -9.41 -20.30
C ALA A 51 -26.02 -8.19 -19.61
N ALA A 52 -25.51 -7.79 -18.45
CA ALA A 52 -25.93 -6.57 -17.76
C ALA A 52 -25.13 -5.36 -18.27
N ALA A 53 -25.81 -4.22 -18.43
CA ALA A 53 -25.23 -2.99 -18.96
C ALA A 53 -24.19 -2.37 -18.00
N ALA A 54 -23.19 -1.70 -18.56
CA ALA A 54 -22.17 -0.98 -17.78
C ALA A 54 -22.77 0.18 -16.98
N PRO A 55 -22.35 0.39 -15.71
CA PRO A 55 -22.83 1.51 -14.91
C PRO A 55 -22.26 2.84 -15.42
N ALA A 56 -23.13 3.85 -15.50
CA ALA A 56 -22.75 5.22 -15.87
C ALA A 56 -21.99 5.91 -14.73
N VAL A 57 -21.09 6.84 -15.08
CA VAL A 57 -20.31 7.65 -14.13
C VAL A 57 -21.25 8.52 -13.28
N PRO A 58 -21.27 8.37 -11.95
CA PRO A 58 -22.11 9.21 -11.09
C PRO A 58 -21.50 10.61 -10.94
N ALA A 59 -22.33 11.64 -11.14
CA ALA A 59 -21.96 13.02 -10.84
C ALA A 59 -21.83 13.24 -9.31
N PRO A 60 -20.95 14.14 -8.83
CA PRO A 60 -20.74 14.36 -7.40
C PRO A 60 -22.01 14.90 -6.73
N ARG A 61 -22.53 14.17 -5.74
CA ARG A 61 -23.68 14.60 -4.94
C ARG A 61 -23.20 15.40 -3.74
N THR A 62 -23.51 16.69 -3.71
CA THR A 62 -23.20 17.58 -2.59
C THR A 62 -24.19 17.35 -1.44
N GLY A 63 -23.74 16.68 -0.38
CA GLY A 63 -24.52 16.49 0.84
C GLY A 63 -23.67 16.03 2.01
N SER A 64 -23.24 16.97 2.85
CA SER A 64 -22.59 16.66 4.13
C SER A 64 -22.91 17.73 5.16
N THR A 65 -23.47 17.32 6.29
CA THR A 65 -23.53 18.11 7.52
C THR A 65 -22.22 17.94 8.27
N ALA A 66 -21.24 18.79 7.98
CA ALA A 66 -19.91 18.70 8.58
C ALA A 66 -19.84 19.40 9.95
N ALA A 67 -19.27 18.71 10.95
CA ALA A 67 -18.67 19.38 12.10
C ALA A 67 -17.43 20.19 11.63
N PRO A 68 -17.07 21.30 12.29
CA PRO A 68 -16.00 22.16 11.83
C PRO A 68 -14.61 21.56 12.14
N ALA A 69 -14.11 20.72 11.23
CA ALA A 69 -12.69 20.39 11.19
C ALA A 69 -11.89 21.67 10.93
N ARG A 70 -10.84 21.93 11.71
CA ARG A 70 -9.86 22.98 11.42
C ARG A 70 -9.14 22.61 10.13
N THR A 71 -9.56 23.19 9.01
CA THR A 71 -8.91 22.98 7.72
C THR A 71 -7.49 23.53 7.76
N ALA A 72 -6.51 22.66 7.93
CA ALA A 72 -5.15 22.95 7.52
C ALA A 72 -5.19 23.33 6.02
N PRO A 73 -4.42 24.33 5.57
CA PRO A 73 -4.33 24.63 4.15
C PRO A 73 -3.80 23.39 3.42
N ALA A 74 -4.36 23.09 2.26
CA ALA A 74 -3.87 21.99 1.44
C ALA A 74 -2.42 22.26 1.04
N ARG A 75 -1.50 21.37 1.42
CA ARG A 75 -0.08 21.48 1.07
C ARG A 75 0.35 20.36 0.14
N THR A 76 1.11 20.69 -0.89
CA THR A 76 1.75 19.66 -1.73
C THR A 76 3.25 19.64 -1.52
N THR A 77 3.91 18.53 -1.89
CA THR A 77 5.37 18.48 -1.87
C THR A 77 6.03 19.45 -2.86
N LEU A 78 5.27 20.19 -3.69
CA LEU A 78 5.80 21.31 -4.49
C LEU A 78 6.16 22.51 -3.62
N GLU A 79 5.48 22.69 -2.48
CA GLU A 79 5.61 23.85 -1.59
C GLU A 79 6.57 23.56 -0.44
N SER A 80 6.28 22.53 0.35
CA SER A 80 7.01 22.13 1.55
C SER A 80 7.04 20.61 1.68
N VAL A 81 8.05 20.06 2.35
CA VAL A 81 8.15 18.63 2.72
C VAL A 81 8.68 18.49 4.12
N ALA A 82 8.35 17.42 4.83
CA ALA A 82 8.89 17.18 6.16
C ALA A 82 10.42 16.95 6.11
N ALA A 83 11.18 17.80 6.79
CA ALA A 83 12.64 17.72 6.82
C ALA A 83 13.21 17.75 8.25
N PRO A 84 14.34 17.07 8.52
CA PRO A 84 15.00 17.15 9.82
C PRO A 84 15.57 18.55 10.05
N ARG A 85 15.22 19.17 11.20
CA ARG A 85 15.70 20.49 11.62
C ARG A 85 17.21 20.50 11.91
N ASP A 86 17.70 19.40 12.46
CA ASP A 86 19.12 19.14 12.71
C ASP A 86 19.42 17.72 12.21
N THR A 87 20.29 17.63 11.21
CA THR A 87 20.73 16.36 10.62
C THR A 87 21.79 15.63 11.44
N SER A 88 22.40 16.30 12.42
CA SER A 88 23.45 15.76 13.29
C SER A 88 22.92 15.13 14.59
N ALA A 89 21.69 15.46 14.99
CA ALA A 89 21.03 14.86 16.13
C ALA A 89 20.77 13.35 15.92
N ALA A 90 20.91 12.56 16.99
CA ALA A 90 20.64 11.12 16.95
C ALA A 90 19.15 10.82 16.72
N TYR A 91 18.27 11.54 17.42
CA TYR A 91 16.84 11.62 17.13
C TYR A 91 16.53 12.98 16.50
N ARG A 92 16.11 12.97 15.25
CA ARG A 92 15.98 14.15 14.39
C ARG A 92 14.55 14.65 14.41
N ARG A 93 14.35 15.84 14.99
CA ARG A 93 13.05 16.52 15.01
C ARG A 93 12.71 17.07 13.63
N LEU A 94 11.46 16.92 13.21
CA LEU A 94 10.99 17.36 11.89
C LEU A 94 10.50 18.82 11.90
N ASP A 95 10.46 19.39 10.70
CA ASP A 95 10.12 20.78 10.39
C ASP A 95 9.67 20.94 8.93
N ASP A 96 9.16 22.11 8.57
CA ASP A 96 8.94 22.48 7.16
C ASP A 96 10.29 22.60 6.43
N GLY A 97 10.45 21.81 5.36
CA GLY A 97 11.60 21.79 4.47
C GLY A 97 11.28 22.25 3.05
N PRO A 98 12.29 22.42 2.18
CA PRO A 98 12.09 22.96 0.84
C PRO A 98 11.32 21.99 -0.07
N GLY A 99 10.25 22.49 -0.69
CA GLY A 99 9.47 21.76 -1.69
C GLY A 99 10.30 21.23 -2.89
N TRP A 100 9.85 20.10 -3.43
CA TRP A 100 10.42 19.43 -4.59
C TRP A 100 9.83 19.97 -5.89
N ARG A 101 10.68 20.60 -6.71
CA ARG A 101 10.29 21.12 -8.03
C ARG A 101 9.79 19.99 -8.95
N ARG A 102 8.81 20.31 -9.79
CA ARG A 102 8.35 19.41 -10.85
C ARG A 102 9.41 19.23 -11.94
N VAL A 103 9.70 17.99 -12.34
CA VAL A 103 10.65 17.64 -13.40
C VAL A 103 9.91 17.14 -14.65
N VAL A 104 10.20 17.69 -15.83
CA VAL A 104 9.67 17.17 -17.09
C VAL A 104 10.48 15.95 -17.52
N ARG A 105 9.80 14.86 -17.93
CA ARG A 105 10.40 13.59 -18.35
C ARG A 105 10.03 13.27 -19.79
N GLU A 106 11.02 13.43 -20.65
CA GLU A 106 10.88 13.44 -22.11
C GLU A 106 11.24 12.10 -22.77
N GLN A 107 11.49 11.04 -21.97
CA GLN A 107 12.03 9.77 -22.48
C GLN A 107 11.10 9.04 -23.48
N LEU A 108 9.78 9.27 -23.42
CA LEU A 108 8.79 8.64 -24.31
C LEU A 108 8.13 9.61 -25.31
N ALA A 109 8.28 10.94 -25.11
CA ALA A 109 7.90 11.97 -26.07
C ALA A 109 8.54 13.32 -25.71
N ALA A 110 8.80 14.15 -26.72
CA ALA A 110 9.35 15.50 -26.54
C ALA A 110 8.24 16.54 -26.26
N PRO A 111 8.49 17.52 -25.37
CA PRO A 111 7.55 18.60 -25.06
C PRO A 111 7.33 19.52 -26.26
N ARG A 112 6.09 19.92 -26.49
CA ARG A 112 5.73 20.95 -27.47
C ARG A 112 5.38 22.27 -26.77
N THR A 113 5.60 23.38 -27.47
CA THR A 113 5.35 24.74 -26.97
C THR A 113 3.85 25.03 -26.87
N GLY A 114 3.48 25.87 -25.91
CA GLY A 114 2.08 26.25 -25.68
C GLY A 114 1.14 25.15 -25.15
N ARG A 115 1.62 23.90 -24.92
CA ARG A 115 0.79 22.79 -24.45
C ARG A 115 -0.01 23.11 -23.19
N THR A 116 0.60 23.84 -22.25
CA THR A 116 0.00 24.23 -20.97
C THR A 116 -1.31 25.00 -21.12
N GLY A 117 -1.43 25.83 -22.18
CA GLY A 117 -2.63 26.62 -22.48
C GLY A 117 -3.59 25.98 -23.50
N ARG A 118 -3.24 24.79 -24.04
CA ARG A 118 -4.07 24.04 -25.00
C ARG A 118 -4.60 22.72 -24.46
N ARG A 119 -4.00 22.20 -23.38
CA ARG A 119 -4.29 20.87 -22.83
C ARG A 119 -5.74 20.73 -22.33
N THR A 120 -6.31 19.55 -22.51
CA THR A 120 -7.60 19.15 -21.91
C THR A 120 -7.35 18.00 -20.94
N VAL A 121 -7.85 18.13 -19.71
CA VAL A 121 -7.73 17.07 -18.70
C VAL A 121 -8.66 15.92 -19.04
N LEU A 122 -8.13 14.70 -18.99
CA LEU A 122 -8.85 13.45 -19.24
C LEU A 122 -9.23 12.75 -17.93
N SER A 123 -8.37 12.84 -16.91
CA SER A 123 -8.59 12.29 -15.57
C SER A 123 -7.71 12.99 -14.53
N SER A 124 -8.16 13.07 -13.28
CA SER A 124 -7.43 13.63 -12.13
C SER A 124 -7.83 12.83 -10.89
N PHE A 125 -6.88 12.18 -10.23
CA PHE A 125 -7.17 11.24 -9.13
C PHE A 125 -6.02 11.16 -8.13
N VAL A 126 -6.27 10.55 -6.96
CA VAL A 126 -5.23 10.28 -5.94
C VAL A 126 -4.99 8.79 -5.80
N GLN A 127 -3.73 8.38 -5.82
CA GLN A 127 -3.31 7.02 -5.49
C GLN A 127 -2.72 6.98 -4.06
N LEU A 128 -3.24 6.05 -3.27
CA LEU A 128 -2.73 5.64 -1.96
C LEU A 128 -2.21 4.20 -2.09
N THR A 129 -1.26 3.81 -1.26
CA THR A 129 -0.70 2.45 -1.28
C THR A 129 -0.04 2.12 0.03
N ASP A 130 0.00 0.84 0.38
CA ASP A 130 0.80 0.32 1.48
C ASP A 130 0.48 1.14 2.75
N LEU A 131 -0.82 1.26 3.03
CA LEU A 131 -1.36 1.99 4.18
C LEU A 131 -0.95 1.31 5.48
N HIS A 132 -0.89 -0.04 5.46
CA HIS A 132 -0.72 -0.92 6.62
C HIS A 132 -1.49 -0.36 7.81
N LEU A 133 -2.81 -0.47 7.83
CA LEU A 133 -3.50 -0.35 9.11
C LEU A 133 -3.15 -1.59 9.94
N VAL A 134 -2.42 -1.36 11.04
CA VAL A 134 -1.74 -2.41 11.81
C VAL A 134 -2.44 -2.62 13.15
N ASP A 135 -2.91 -3.84 13.42
CA ASP A 135 -3.17 -4.28 14.78
C ASP A 135 -1.85 -4.66 15.47
N VAL A 136 -1.21 -3.68 16.12
CA VAL A 136 0.07 -3.89 16.84
C VAL A 136 0.00 -4.85 18.04
N GLN A 137 -1.20 -5.35 18.36
CA GLN A 137 -1.47 -6.30 19.42
C GLN A 137 -1.75 -7.71 18.87
N HIS A 138 -1.77 -7.87 17.55
CA HIS A 138 -2.08 -9.12 16.87
C HIS A 138 -1.04 -10.22 17.19
N PRO A 139 -1.45 -11.43 17.62
CA PRO A 139 -0.53 -12.49 18.08
C PRO A 139 0.41 -13.07 17.03
N VAL A 140 -0.02 -13.09 15.75
CA VAL A 140 0.72 -13.73 14.64
C VAL A 140 1.84 -12.83 14.09
N ARG A 141 1.94 -11.57 14.55
CA ARG A 141 3.03 -10.67 14.14
C ARG A 141 4.38 -11.19 14.62
N THR A 142 5.40 -10.91 13.81
CA THR A 142 6.76 -11.43 14.00
C THR A 142 7.73 -10.34 14.49
N GLU A 143 7.28 -9.43 15.35
CA GLU A 143 8.06 -8.22 15.72
C GLU A 143 9.45 -8.54 16.31
N TYR A 144 9.58 -9.69 16.95
CA TYR A 144 10.82 -10.19 17.55
C TYR A 144 11.94 -10.44 16.54
N LEU A 145 11.62 -10.55 15.24
CA LEU A 145 12.61 -10.61 14.16
C LEU A 145 13.47 -9.32 14.06
N ARG A 146 13.01 -8.23 14.68
CA ARG A 146 13.77 -6.99 14.87
C ARG A 146 15.16 -7.19 15.47
N SER A 147 15.40 -8.24 16.25
CA SER A 147 16.73 -8.49 16.83
C SER A 147 17.80 -8.76 15.77
N ARG A 148 17.39 -9.21 14.57
CA ARG A 148 18.26 -9.54 13.44
C ARG A 148 18.09 -8.63 12.22
N GLN A 149 16.91 -8.02 12.03
CA GLN A 149 16.62 -7.06 10.97
C GLN A 149 15.75 -5.93 11.52
N LEU A 150 16.31 -4.73 11.67
CA LEU A 150 15.66 -3.63 12.39
C LEU A 150 14.26 -3.25 11.86
N SER A 151 14.02 -3.42 10.55
CA SER A 151 12.72 -3.15 9.92
C SER A 151 11.60 -4.13 10.30
N GLY A 152 11.90 -5.25 10.98
CA GLY A 152 10.89 -6.26 11.39
C GLY A 152 9.89 -5.78 12.44
N TRP A 153 10.09 -4.59 13.00
CA TRP A 153 9.10 -3.81 13.75
C TRP A 153 9.51 -2.34 13.75
N ARG A 154 8.55 -1.41 13.66
CA ARG A 154 8.82 0.03 13.61
C ARG A 154 8.08 0.79 14.73
N PRO A 155 8.73 1.73 15.46
CA PRO A 155 8.14 2.45 16.59
C PRO A 155 6.82 3.20 16.33
N GLN A 156 6.53 3.56 15.08
CA GLN A 156 5.34 4.31 14.69
C GLN A 156 4.08 3.45 14.42
N GLU A 157 4.18 2.12 14.34
CA GLU A 157 3.10 1.26 13.81
C GLU A 157 1.77 1.39 14.56
N ALA A 158 1.82 1.73 15.86
CA ALA A 158 0.64 1.97 16.69
C ALA A 158 -0.15 3.24 16.30
N LEU A 159 0.37 4.07 15.39
CA LEU A 159 -0.21 5.33 14.95
C LEU A 159 -0.60 5.33 13.46
N THR A 160 -0.67 4.16 12.82
CA THR A 160 -1.09 3.98 11.42
C THR A 160 -2.49 4.54 11.16
N VAL A 161 -3.46 4.28 12.04
CA VAL A 161 -4.85 4.77 11.92
C VAL A 161 -4.96 6.31 11.99
N PRO A 162 -4.43 7.03 13.01
CA PRO A 162 -4.45 8.50 12.99
C PRO A 162 -3.59 9.09 11.86
N GLY A 163 -2.49 8.42 11.49
CA GLY A 163 -1.68 8.79 10.32
C GLY A 163 -2.44 8.71 8.99
N ALA A 164 -3.29 7.70 8.82
CA ALA A 164 -4.14 7.53 7.65
C ALA A 164 -5.33 8.51 7.66
N ALA A 165 -5.99 8.74 8.80
CA ALA A 165 -7.02 9.76 8.93
C ALA A 165 -6.51 11.16 8.51
N ALA A 166 -5.31 11.55 8.96
CA ALA A 166 -4.67 12.79 8.54
C ALA A 166 -4.28 12.83 7.05
N LEU A 167 -4.10 11.68 6.39
CA LEU A 167 -3.91 11.62 4.93
C LEU A 167 -5.23 11.85 4.19
N ILE A 168 -6.34 11.31 4.68
CA ILE A 168 -7.68 11.60 4.14
C ILE A 168 -8.02 13.10 4.34
N GLU A 169 -7.72 13.68 5.50
CA GLU A 169 -7.84 15.13 5.74
C GLU A 169 -7.10 15.97 4.68
N GLN A 170 -5.89 15.56 4.28
CA GLN A 170 -5.13 16.24 3.22
C GLN A 170 -5.80 16.11 1.85
N ILE A 171 -6.24 14.90 1.48
CA ILE A 171 -6.90 14.66 0.19
C ILE A 171 -8.16 15.53 0.06
N ASN A 172 -8.93 15.63 1.16
CA ASN A 172 -10.13 16.44 1.26
C ASN A 172 -9.84 17.95 1.18
N ALA A 173 -8.66 18.38 1.64
CA ALA A 173 -8.23 19.78 1.57
C ALA A 173 -7.86 20.19 0.13
N LEU A 174 -7.21 19.31 -0.65
CA LEU A 174 -6.68 19.62 -1.98
C LEU A 174 -7.75 20.06 -2.98
N ARG A 175 -8.87 19.32 -3.06
CA ARG A 175 -10.01 19.49 -4.00
C ARG A 175 -9.69 19.38 -5.50
N GLU A 176 -8.55 19.92 -5.95
CA GLU A 176 -8.13 20.05 -7.34
C GLU A 176 -6.72 19.48 -7.56
N GLY A 177 -6.44 19.12 -8.82
CA GLY A 177 -5.14 18.64 -9.29
C GLY A 177 -4.08 19.76 -9.32
N PRO A 178 -2.94 19.62 -8.60
CA PRO A 178 -1.91 20.66 -8.49
C PRO A 178 -1.16 21.02 -9.79
N ALA A 179 -1.39 20.33 -10.90
CA ALA A 179 -0.79 20.66 -12.20
C ALA A 179 -1.78 21.31 -13.17
N THR A 180 -3.08 21.04 -13.04
CA THR A 180 -4.11 21.39 -14.03
C THR A 180 -5.26 22.24 -13.49
N GLY A 181 -5.52 22.23 -12.17
CA GLY A 181 -6.70 22.85 -11.56
C GLY A 181 -8.01 22.10 -11.82
N ALA A 182 -7.96 20.88 -12.39
CA ALA A 182 -9.16 20.05 -12.52
C ALA A 182 -9.53 19.40 -11.18
N PRO A 183 -10.83 19.32 -10.81
CA PRO A 183 -11.25 18.62 -9.60
C PRO A 183 -10.70 17.19 -9.52
N LEU A 184 -10.40 16.72 -8.32
CA LEU A 184 -10.06 15.32 -8.06
C LEU A 184 -11.33 14.47 -8.22
N SER A 185 -11.33 13.56 -9.20
CA SER A 185 -12.52 12.78 -9.57
C SER A 185 -12.74 11.55 -8.70
N PHE A 186 -11.66 10.91 -8.23
CA PHE A 186 -11.70 9.72 -7.38
C PHE A 186 -10.34 9.47 -6.69
N ALA A 187 -10.31 8.50 -5.78
CA ALA A 187 -9.08 7.91 -5.24
C ALA A 187 -8.96 6.42 -5.60
N VAL A 188 -7.76 5.86 -5.52
CA VAL A 188 -7.51 4.43 -5.69
C VAL A 188 -6.48 3.96 -4.67
N THR A 189 -6.70 2.80 -4.06
CA THR A 189 -5.67 2.10 -3.28
C THR A 189 -5.01 1.02 -4.14
N THR A 190 -3.68 0.88 -4.03
CA THR A 190 -2.91 -0.16 -4.72
C THR A 190 -2.38 -1.22 -3.76
N GLY A 191 -3.24 -1.73 -2.86
CA GLY A 191 -2.93 -2.84 -1.97
C GLY A 191 -2.18 -2.48 -0.68
N ASP A 192 -2.03 -3.51 0.15
CA ASP A 192 -1.50 -3.47 1.52
C ASP A 192 -2.23 -2.41 2.37
N ASN A 193 -3.55 -2.56 2.34
CA ASN A 193 -4.50 -1.73 3.08
C ASN A 193 -4.49 -2.10 4.58
N THR A 194 -4.30 -3.39 4.87
CA THR A 194 -4.13 -4.01 6.20
C THR A 194 -2.68 -4.51 6.41
N ASP A 195 -2.29 -4.95 7.61
CA ASP A 195 -0.92 -5.45 7.90
C ASP A 195 -0.83 -6.96 8.16
N ASN A 196 -1.81 -7.59 8.81
CA ASN A 196 -1.70 -9.01 9.17
C ASN A 196 -2.94 -9.82 8.77
N ASN A 197 -3.68 -9.35 7.74
CA ASN A 197 -4.95 -9.91 7.30
C ASN A 197 -5.87 -10.22 8.48
N SER A 198 -6.33 -9.19 9.19
CA SER A 198 -7.31 -9.36 10.26
C SER A 198 -8.59 -8.58 10.00
N ARG A 199 -9.72 -9.09 10.49
CA ARG A 199 -11.04 -8.44 10.34
C ARG A 199 -11.08 -7.06 11.00
N ALA A 200 -10.32 -6.85 12.08
CA ALA A 200 -10.14 -5.55 12.71
C ALA A 200 -9.48 -4.53 11.76
N GLU A 201 -8.37 -4.90 11.12
CA GLU A 201 -7.66 -4.00 10.21
C GLU A 201 -8.50 -3.67 8.97
N LEU A 202 -9.27 -4.63 8.45
CA LEU A 202 -10.20 -4.42 7.33
C LEU A 202 -11.33 -3.44 7.69
N ASP A 203 -11.94 -3.61 8.88
CA ASP A 203 -12.95 -2.68 9.44
C ASP A 203 -12.37 -1.26 9.58
N TRP A 204 -11.15 -1.14 10.09
CA TRP A 204 -10.46 0.14 10.21
C TRP A 204 -10.16 0.77 8.84
N PHE A 205 -9.77 -0.03 7.84
CA PHE A 205 -9.47 0.46 6.50
C PHE A 205 -10.72 1.03 5.83
N LEU A 206 -11.80 0.24 5.80
CA LEU A 206 -13.07 0.65 5.21
C LEU A 206 -13.65 1.88 5.94
N THR A 207 -13.53 1.95 7.28
CA THR A 207 -13.98 3.11 8.06
C THR A 207 -13.08 4.35 7.87
N VAL A 208 -11.76 4.19 7.69
CA VAL A 208 -10.87 5.31 7.36
C VAL A 208 -11.22 5.90 5.99
N MET A 209 -11.42 5.05 4.98
CA MET A 209 -11.71 5.50 3.62
C MET A 209 -13.12 6.08 3.46
N SER A 210 -14.12 5.48 4.11
CA SER A 210 -15.53 5.88 3.98
C SER A 210 -15.98 6.92 5.01
N GLY A 211 -15.21 7.10 6.08
CA GLY A 211 -15.48 8.03 7.17
C GLY A 211 -16.20 7.37 8.34
N GLY A 212 -15.88 7.81 9.55
CA GLY A 212 -16.45 7.23 10.76
C GLY A 212 -15.52 7.30 11.98
N ASN A 213 -15.87 6.54 13.01
CA ASN A 213 -15.11 6.47 14.26
C ASN A 213 -14.45 5.10 14.40
N ILE A 214 -13.12 5.06 14.26
CA ILE A 214 -12.30 3.86 14.38
C ILE A 214 -11.84 3.71 15.83
N LEU A 215 -11.88 2.49 16.37
CA LEU A 215 -11.19 2.15 17.61
C LEU A 215 -9.98 1.26 17.26
N PRO A 216 -8.75 1.82 17.16
CA PRO A 216 -7.52 1.10 16.81
C PRO A 216 -7.02 0.23 17.97
N ASN A 217 -7.86 -0.71 18.41
CA ASN A 217 -7.61 -1.55 19.57
C ASN A 217 -8.26 -2.94 19.43
N THR A 218 -7.48 -3.99 19.70
CA THR A 218 -7.93 -5.39 19.85
C THR A 218 -7.48 -5.95 21.19
N GLY A 219 -8.23 -6.90 21.74
CA GLY A 219 -7.97 -7.43 23.08
C GLY A 219 -8.58 -6.54 24.16
N ASP A 220 -7.80 -6.18 25.19
CA ASP A 220 -8.33 -5.41 26.32
C ASP A 220 -8.74 -3.98 25.91
N ARG A 221 -9.95 -3.58 26.30
CA ARG A 221 -10.54 -2.30 25.87
C ARG A 221 -9.87 -1.07 26.50
N ARG A 222 -9.01 -1.23 27.50
CA ARG A 222 -8.39 -0.15 28.30
C ARG A 222 -6.87 -0.27 28.41
N THR A 223 -6.30 -1.39 28.00
CA THR A 223 -4.90 -1.75 28.23
C THR A 223 -4.24 -2.12 26.91
N TYR A 224 -3.09 -1.52 26.61
CA TYR A 224 -2.32 -1.86 25.43
C TYR A 224 -1.50 -3.15 25.65
N GLU A 225 -1.74 -4.16 24.82
CA GLU A 225 -1.16 -5.51 24.86
C GLU A 225 -0.05 -5.74 23.80
N GLY A 226 0.43 -4.67 23.15
CA GLY A 226 1.46 -4.74 22.10
C GLY A 226 2.89 -4.70 22.62
N VAL A 227 3.89 -4.77 21.72
CA VAL A 227 5.31 -4.91 22.13
C VAL A 227 5.86 -3.73 22.93
N GLN A 228 5.28 -2.53 22.79
CA GLN A 228 5.68 -1.32 23.52
C GLN A 228 5.31 -1.32 25.02
N SER A 229 4.55 -2.31 25.51
CA SER A 229 4.29 -2.55 26.95
C SER A 229 5.02 -3.79 27.50
N SER A 230 5.86 -4.44 26.69
CA SER A 230 6.43 -5.75 27.02
C SER A 230 7.62 -5.75 27.99
N ALA A 231 8.21 -4.62 28.36
CA ALA A 231 9.52 -4.54 29.02
C ALA A 231 10.71 -5.26 28.30
N GLU A 232 10.52 -5.79 27.08
CA GLU A 232 11.60 -6.36 26.28
C GLU A 232 12.45 -5.25 25.68
N ARG A 233 13.73 -5.14 26.05
CA ARG A 233 14.63 -4.04 25.63
C ARG A 233 14.86 -3.90 24.10
N LEU A 234 14.28 -4.78 23.29
CA LEU A 234 14.31 -4.77 21.83
C LEU A 234 13.45 -3.66 21.20
N TYR A 235 12.40 -3.22 21.89
CA TYR A 235 11.41 -2.25 21.40
C TYR A 235 11.51 -0.93 22.17
N TRP A 236 10.97 0.15 21.61
CA TRP A 236 10.75 1.41 22.31
C TRP A 236 9.58 1.31 23.29
N HIS A 237 9.83 1.56 24.58
CA HIS A 237 8.80 1.66 25.63
C HIS A 237 8.51 3.14 25.90
N PRO A 238 7.49 3.75 25.28
CA PRO A 238 7.32 5.21 25.28
C PRO A 238 7.13 5.81 26.68
N GLU A 239 6.51 5.08 27.60
CA GLU A 239 6.18 5.56 28.96
C GLU A 239 7.15 5.10 30.05
N ASP A 240 7.98 4.08 29.77
CA ASP A 240 8.86 3.46 30.77
C ASP A 240 10.21 4.21 30.90
N ALA A 241 10.77 4.25 32.10
CA ALA A 241 12.16 4.64 32.34
C ALA A 241 13.18 3.58 31.85
N LEU A 242 12.72 2.39 31.43
CA LEU A 242 13.54 1.34 30.82
C LEU A 242 14.46 1.91 29.72
N ARG A 243 15.77 1.69 29.88
CA ARG A 243 16.79 2.04 28.89
C ARG A 243 16.84 1.01 27.76
N ASP A 244 15.76 0.99 26.98
CA ASP A 244 15.60 0.14 25.80
C ASP A 244 16.54 0.51 24.65
N THR A 245 16.41 -0.16 23.50
CA THR A 245 17.30 0.02 22.34
C THR A 245 17.11 1.33 21.61
N ASP A 246 15.90 1.85 21.57
CA ASP A 246 15.56 3.01 20.78
C ASP A 246 15.79 4.30 21.58
N LYS A 247 15.59 4.27 22.92
CA LYS A 247 16.03 5.36 23.81
C LYS A 247 17.55 5.56 23.80
N ARG A 248 18.36 4.53 23.48
CA ARG A 248 19.81 4.71 23.24
C ARG A 248 20.13 5.49 21.96
N LEU A 249 19.18 5.58 21.03
CA LEU A 249 19.24 6.40 19.82
C LEU A 249 18.58 7.77 20.00
N GLY A 250 18.17 8.12 21.22
CA GLY A 250 17.57 9.42 21.56
C GLY A 250 16.05 9.46 21.45
N TYR A 251 15.36 8.32 21.29
CA TYR A 251 13.89 8.30 21.31
C TYR A 251 13.33 8.90 22.61
N PRO A 252 12.24 9.70 22.52
CA PRO A 252 11.67 10.37 23.68
C PRO A 252 10.97 9.41 24.64
N ARG A 253 10.79 9.88 25.88
CA ARG A 253 9.69 9.42 26.74
C ARG A 253 8.47 10.28 26.44
N ILE A 254 7.30 9.65 26.29
CA ILE A 254 6.02 10.29 26.01
C ILE A 254 4.98 9.63 26.94
N ASP A 255 4.67 10.29 28.07
CA ASP A 255 3.73 9.77 29.06
C ASP A 255 2.30 9.74 28.51
N GLY A 256 1.58 8.62 28.67
CA GLY A 256 0.23 8.41 28.15
C GLY A 256 0.12 8.06 26.66
N PHE A 257 1.25 7.86 25.96
CA PHE A 257 1.28 7.49 24.54
C PHE A 257 0.46 6.23 24.22
N LEU A 258 0.57 5.17 25.01
CA LEU A 258 -0.08 3.88 24.74
C LEU A 258 -1.60 3.98 24.90
N ALA A 259 -2.04 4.69 25.93
CA ALA A 259 -3.46 4.99 26.12
C ALA A 259 -4.03 5.91 25.02
N ALA A 260 -3.21 6.80 24.46
CA ALA A 260 -3.60 7.64 23.33
C ALA A 260 -3.63 6.86 21.99
N ALA A 261 -2.70 5.93 21.78
CA ALA A 261 -2.61 5.13 20.55
C ALA A 261 -3.82 4.20 20.35
N ILE A 262 -4.39 3.64 21.43
CA ILE A 262 -5.59 2.77 21.38
C ILE A 262 -6.91 3.54 21.49
N ARG A 263 -6.87 4.88 21.58
CA ARG A 263 -8.05 5.72 21.72
C ARG A 263 -8.75 5.85 20.36
N ALA A 264 -10.07 6.08 20.40
CA ALA A 264 -10.85 6.32 19.20
C ALA A 264 -10.31 7.48 18.34
N VAL A 265 -10.33 7.28 17.02
CA VAL A 265 -9.88 8.18 15.96
C VAL A 265 -11.07 8.43 15.03
N ASN A 266 -11.28 9.67 14.60
CA ASN A 266 -12.31 10.01 13.63
C ASN A 266 -11.69 10.25 12.25
N SER A 267 -12.07 9.47 11.25
CA SER A 267 -11.75 9.80 9.86
C SER A 267 -12.89 10.62 9.25
N PRO A 268 -12.61 11.71 8.51
CA PRO A 268 -13.63 12.42 7.75
C PRO A 268 -14.17 11.63 6.56
N GLY A 269 -13.48 10.56 6.13
CA GLY A 269 -13.77 9.82 4.91
C GLY A 269 -13.47 10.61 3.63
N LEU A 270 -13.41 9.92 2.50
CA LEU A 270 -13.26 10.56 1.19
C LEU A 270 -14.62 11.09 0.69
N PRO A 271 -14.72 12.39 0.32
CA PRO A 271 -15.90 12.98 -0.29
C PRO A 271 -15.95 12.74 -1.81
N ILE A 272 -14.95 12.05 -2.36
CA ILE A 272 -14.84 11.63 -3.75
C ILE A 272 -14.91 10.10 -3.83
N PRO A 273 -15.44 9.52 -4.92
CA PRO A 273 -15.47 8.08 -5.09
C PRO A 273 -14.09 7.44 -4.91
N TRP A 274 -14.04 6.18 -4.48
CA TRP A 274 -12.77 5.47 -4.35
C TRP A 274 -12.85 4.01 -4.79
N TYR A 275 -11.69 3.50 -5.19
CA TYR A 275 -11.49 2.15 -5.75
C TYR A 275 -10.43 1.39 -4.96
N SER A 276 -10.63 0.09 -4.76
CA SER A 276 -9.76 -0.77 -3.94
C SER A 276 -9.00 -1.77 -4.81
N THR A 277 -7.71 -1.95 -4.54
CA THR A 277 -6.91 -3.09 -5.03
C THR A 277 -6.33 -3.80 -3.82
N VAL A 278 -6.25 -5.12 -3.86
CA VAL A 278 -5.63 -5.94 -2.79
C VAL A 278 -4.11 -6.04 -2.95
N GLY A 279 -3.40 -6.05 -1.82
CA GLY A 279 -1.99 -6.40 -1.73
C GLY A 279 -1.76 -7.70 -0.97
N ASN A 280 -0.50 -8.08 -0.81
CA ASN A 280 -0.14 -9.34 -0.17
C ASN A 280 -0.45 -9.36 1.34
N HIS A 281 -0.40 -8.22 2.04
CA HIS A 281 -0.85 -8.15 3.43
C HIS A 281 -2.38 -8.28 3.60
N ASP A 282 -3.15 -8.04 2.53
CA ASP A 282 -4.61 -8.04 2.60
C ASP A 282 -5.27 -9.42 2.63
N GLY A 283 -4.60 -10.50 2.20
CA GLY A 283 -5.19 -11.84 2.26
C GLY A 283 -4.52 -12.80 3.24
N LEU A 284 -3.38 -12.38 3.82
CA LEU A 284 -2.30 -13.28 4.16
C LEU A 284 -1.46 -12.77 5.36
N ALA A 285 -0.95 -13.69 6.19
CA ALA A 285 -0.58 -13.38 7.58
C ALA A 285 0.84 -12.81 7.75
N SER A 286 1.05 -11.54 7.35
CA SER A 286 2.27 -10.68 7.43
C SER A 286 3.03 -10.31 6.12
N GLY A 287 2.68 -10.71 4.86
CA GLY A 287 3.65 -10.69 3.69
C GLY A 287 3.92 -11.94 2.74
N ALA A 288 4.70 -13.03 3.09
CA ALA A 288 5.14 -14.37 2.53
C ALA A 288 4.75 -15.84 3.06
N MET A 289 4.08 -16.12 4.22
CA MET A 289 3.18 -17.29 4.67
C MET A 289 1.58 -17.14 4.75
N ALA A 290 0.67 -18.13 4.47
CA ALA A 290 -0.83 -18.02 4.74
C ALA A 290 -1.60 -19.26 5.23
N ASP A 291 -1.09 -19.89 6.29
CA ASP A 291 -1.84 -20.74 7.21
C ASP A 291 -2.80 -21.78 6.61
N ARG A 292 -2.22 -22.67 5.81
CA ARG A 292 -2.88 -23.88 5.30
C ARG A 292 -3.51 -24.77 6.37
N SER A 293 -3.06 -24.62 7.61
CA SER A 293 -3.45 -25.45 8.75
C SER A 293 -4.61 -24.88 9.59
N GLY A 294 -4.95 -23.61 9.42
CA GLY A 294 -5.84 -22.87 10.32
C GLY A 294 -5.25 -22.57 11.71
N PHE A 295 -3.99 -22.93 11.99
CA PHE A 295 -3.36 -22.73 13.29
C PHE A 295 -3.04 -21.26 13.58
N LEU A 296 -2.56 -20.49 12.59
CA LEU A 296 -2.32 -19.06 12.79
C LEU A 296 -3.65 -18.31 12.97
N ALA A 297 -4.72 -18.72 12.29
CA ALA A 297 -6.07 -18.20 12.49
C ALA A 297 -6.60 -18.49 13.92
N GLU A 298 -6.43 -19.72 14.42
CA GLU A 298 -6.77 -20.09 15.80
C GLU A 298 -5.90 -19.30 16.82
N PHE A 299 -4.61 -19.16 16.54
CA PHE A 299 -3.66 -18.46 17.40
C PHE A 299 -3.93 -16.94 17.46
N ALA A 300 -4.32 -16.33 16.34
CA ALA A 300 -4.62 -14.90 16.22
C ALA A 300 -5.73 -14.44 17.18
N VAL A 301 -6.79 -15.24 17.34
CA VAL A 301 -7.90 -14.92 18.24
C VAL A 301 -7.64 -15.30 19.71
N GLY A 302 -6.53 -15.99 19.99
CA GLY A 302 -6.22 -16.61 21.28
C GLY A 302 -5.73 -15.66 22.37
N SER A 303 -5.45 -16.23 23.56
CA SER A 303 -5.01 -15.52 24.77
C SER A 303 -3.49 -15.42 24.93
N LYS A 304 -2.70 -15.60 23.87
CA LYS A 304 -1.23 -15.67 23.95
C LYS A 304 -0.54 -14.91 22.82
N LYS A 305 0.47 -14.09 23.16
CA LYS A 305 1.39 -13.45 22.21
C LYS A 305 2.84 -13.70 22.62
N LEU A 306 3.71 -13.83 21.61
CA LEU A 306 5.16 -13.97 21.76
C LEU A 306 5.82 -12.61 21.55
N TYR A 307 6.74 -12.23 22.43
CA TYR A 307 7.36 -10.89 22.41
C TYR A 307 8.85 -10.92 22.09
N GLY A 308 9.51 -12.08 22.21
CA GLY A 308 10.94 -12.24 22.01
C GLY A 308 11.30 -13.72 21.87
N ILE A 309 12.37 -13.99 21.12
CA ILE A 309 12.93 -15.33 20.89
C ILE A 309 14.46 -15.26 20.92
N PRO A 310 15.17 -16.38 21.07
CA PRO A 310 16.62 -16.43 20.92
C PRO A 310 17.07 -15.97 19.51
N ASP A 311 18.17 -15.23 19.47
CA ASP A 311 18.75 -14.64 18.24
C ASP A 311 19.05 -15.66 17.12
N ALA A 312 19.33 -16.91 17.50
CA ALA A 312 19.53 -18.01 16.55
C ALA A 312 18.23 -18.39 15.82
N GLU A 313 17.10 -18.44 16.53
CA GLU A 313 15.79 -18.71 15.93
C GLU A 313 15.32 -17.54 15.07
N ALA A 314 15.53 -16.30 15.53
CA ALA A 314 15.25 -15.11 14.74
C ALA A 314 16.06 -15.07 13.43
N LYS A 315 17.34 -15.45 13.48
CA LYS A 315 18.22 -15.49 12.30
C LYS A 315 17.76 -16.55 11.28
N GLU A 316 17.36 -17.73 11.75
CA GLU A 316 16.90 -18.81 10.87
C GLU A 316 15.53 -18.48 10.26
N MET A 317 14.61 -17.91 11.04
CA MET A 317 13.33 -17.43 10.53
C MET A 317 13.52 -16.36 9.44
N LEU A 318 14.38 -15.35 9.69
CA LEU A 318 14.75 -14.36 8.67
C LEU A 318 15.24 -15.00 7.38
N ARG A 319 16.11 -16.01 7.47
CA ARG A 319 16.70 -16.68 6.30
C ARG A 319 15.62 -17.34 5.44
N LEU A 320 14.69 -18.05 6.07
CA LEU A 320 13.58 -18.73 5.41
C LEU A 320 12.62 -17.74 4.73
N LEU A 321 12.20 -16.70 5.47
CA LEU A 321 11.28 -15.68 4.99
C LEU A 321 11.89 -14.86 3.84
N SER A 322 13.16 -14.45 3.95
CA SER A 322 13.89 -13.75 2.89
C SER A 322 13.94 -14.53 1.57
N GLN A 323 14.03 -15.86 1.66
CA GLN A 323 14.11 -16.76 0.51
C GLN A 323 12.73 -17.15 -0.06
N GLY A 324 11.63 -16.67 0.53
CA GLY A 324 10.28 -17.11 0.17
C GLY A 324 10.05 -18.60 0.44
N GLY A 325 10.86 -19.20 1.33
CA GLY A 325 10.99 -20.65 1.50
C GLY A 325 9.95 -21.30 2.43
N ASP A 326 9.08 -20.52 3.06
CA ASP A 326 8.01 -21.03 3.92
C ASP A 326 6.63 -20.42 3.61
N PRO A 327 6.09 -20.61 2.39
CA PRO A 327 4.76 -20.12 2.03
C PRO A 327 3.63 -20.70 2.90
N GLY A 328 3.84 -21.87 3.52
CA GLY A 328 2.85 -22.45 4.43
C GLY A 328 2.85 -21.85 5.85
N GLY A 329 3.91 -21.13 6.24
CA GLY A 329 4.14 -20.68 7.62
C GLY A 329 4.47 -21.80 8.60
N ALA A 330 4.93 -22.96 8.11
CA ALA A 330 5.14 -24.16 8.91
C ALA A 330 6.21 -23.94 10.00
N HIS A 331 7.24 -23.14 9.74
CA HIS A 331 8.29 -22.83 10.70
C HIS A 331 7.80 -21.82 11.74
N LEU A 332 6.93 -20.86 11.37
CA LEU A 332 6.29 -19.99 12.36
C LEU A 332 5.38 -20.81 13.28
N ILE A 333 4.61 -21.74 12.71
CA ILE A 333 3.74 -22.66 13.47
C ILE A 333 4.57 -23.50 14.46
N ASP A 334 5.70 -24.08 14.03
CA ASP A 334 6.63 -24.80 14.92
C ASP A 334 7.21 -23.89 16.02
N LEU A 335 7.72 -22.71 15.64
CA LEU A 335 8.26 -21.73 16.58
C LEU A 335 7.24 -21.36 17.65
N LEU A 336 5.99 -21.07 17.28
CA LEU A 336 4.91 -20.76 18.22
C LEU A 336 4.58 -21.97 19.11
N ARG A 337 4.57 -23.20 18.56
CA ARG A 337 4.33 -24.43 19.33
C ARG A 337 5.42 -24.72 20.36
N ARG A 338 6.69 -24.46 20.04
CA ARG A 338 7.83 -24.64 20.96
C ARG A 338 7.96 -23.48 21.97
N SER A 339 7.66 -22.25 21.55
CA SER A 339 7.80 -21.03 22.36
C SER A 339 6.68 -20.78 23.37
N LYS A 340 5.75 -21.72 23.59
CA LYS A 340 4.61 -21.59 24.53
C LYS A 340 4.99 -21.11 25.94
N ARG A 341 6.19 -21.42 26.42
CA ARG A 341 6.69 -20.99 27.74
C ARG A 341 7.23 -19.55 27.78
N LEU A 342 7.53 -18.97 26.61
CA LEU A 342 7.98 -17.58 26.43
C LEU A 342 6.81 -16.62 26.17
N MET A 343 5.65 -17.16 25.76
CA MET A 343 4.44 -16.39 25.50
C MET A 343 3.82 -15.85 26.78
N ARG A 344 3.27 -14.64 26.69
CA ARG A 344 2.54 -13.99 27.79
C ARG A 344 1.06 -14.04 27.52
N SER A 345 0.26 -13.93 28.59
CA SER A 345 -1.19 -13.81 28.45
C SER A 345 -1.56 -12.45 27.88
N ILE A 346 -2.54 -12.46 26.99
CA ILE A 346 -3.24 -11.30 26.43
C ILE A 346 -4.74 -11.64 26.38
N THR A 347 -5.57 -10.64 26.08
CA THR A 347 -7.02 -10.80 25.97
C THR A 347 -7.39 -11.37 24.60
N PRO A 348 -8.13 -12.49 24.52
CA PRO A 348 -8.69 -13.00 23.27
C PRO A 348 -9.55 -11.96 22.54
N ASP A 349 -9.47 -11.94 21.21
CA ASP A 349 -10.32 -11.08 20.40
C ASP A 349 -10.67 -11.76 19.06
N PRO A 350 -11.94 -12.10 18.80
CA PRO A 350 -12.35 -12.73 17.55
C PRO A 350 -12.20 -11.81 16.33
N ARG A 351 -12.02 -10.49 16.51
CA ARG A 351 -11.77 -9.54 15.41
C ARG A 351 -10.36 -9.68 14.81
N ARG A 352 -9.46 -10.37 15.52
CA ARG A 352 -8.14 -10.78 15.00
C ARG A 352 -8.21 -11.97 14.04
N ALA A 353 -9.38 -12.61 13.89
CA ALA A 353 -9.51 -13.69 12.91
C ALA A 353 -9.23 -13.17 11.49
N PRO A 354 -8.59 -13.98 10.63
CA PRO A 354 -8.37 -13.60 9.25
C PRO A 354 -9.66 -13.49 8.44
N PHE A 355 -9.53 -12.85 7.28
CA PHE A 355 -10.62 -12.72 6.32
C PHE A 355 -10.23 -13.32 4.97
N THR A 356 -11.19 -14.00 4.37
CA THR A 356 -11.06 -14.62 3.05
C THR A 356 -11.27 -13.59 1.92
N PRO A 357 -10.91 -13.90 0.65
CA PRO A 357 -11.34 -13.11 -0.51
C PRO A 357 -12.84 -12.81 -0.52
N HIS A 358 -13.68 -13.82 -0.22
CA HIS A 358 -15.12 -13.67 -0.10
C HIS A 358 -15.53 -12.70 1.02
N ASP A 359 -14.89 -12.77 2.20
CA ASP A 359 -15.12 -11.81 3.28
C ASP A 359 -14.69 -10.39 2.90
N CYS A 360 -13.56 -10.23 2.19
CA CYS A 360 -13.08 -8.95 1.69
C CYS A 360 -14.11 -8.31 0.72
N LEU A 361 -14.55 -9.09 -0.26
CA LEU A 361 -15.57 -8.69 -1.25
C LEU A 361 -16.90 -8.34 -0.58
N ARG A 362 -17.33 -9.16 0.39
CA ARG A 362 -18.55 -8.93 1.18
C ARG A 362 -18.48 -7.64 2.00
N ALA A 363 -17.31 -7.34 2.59
CA ALA A 363 -17.10 -6.12 3.37
C ALA A 363 -17.10 -4.87 2.48
N HIS A 364 -16.43 -4.89 1.32
CA HIS A 364 -16.46 -3.77 0.37
C HIS A 364 -17.86 -3.50 -0.20
N LEU A 365 -18.71 -4.52 -0.29
CA LEU A 365 -20.11 -4.41 -0.76
C LEU A 365 -21.10 -3.99 0.34
N ASP A 366 -20.68 -3.87 1.60
CA ASP A 366 -21.55 -3.43 2.69
C ASP A 366 -21.92 -1.94 2.52
N PRO A 367 -23.22 -1.58 2.44
CA PRO A 367 -23.65 -0.19 2.34
C PRO A 367 -23.18 0.71 3.49
N ALA A 368 -22.83 0.16 4.65
CA ALA A 368 -22.23 0.91 5.75
C ALA A 368 -20.90 1.60 5.35
N TYR A 369 -20.16 1.01 4.42
CA TYR A 369 -18.90 1.55 3.90
C TYR A 369 -19.06 2.25 2.55
N ALA A 370 -20.28 2.50 2.07
CA ALA A 370 -20.49 3.11 0.75
C ALA A 370 -19.77 4.46 0.57
N GLY A 371 -19.70 5.31 1.61
CA GLY A 371 -19.05 6.63 1.53
C GLY A 371 -19.55 7.46 0.34
N ALA A 372 -18.62 8.07 -0.41
CA ALA A 372 -18.91 8.74 -1.69
C ALA A 372 -19.09 7.76 -2.88
N GLY A 373 -18.96 6.46 -2.67
CA GLY A 373 -19.18 5.39 -3.65
C GLY A 373 -17.96 5.04 -4.51
N PRO A 374 -18.16 4.27 -5.59
CA PRO A 374 -19.33 3.41 -5.79
C PRO A 374 -19.41 2.32 -4.70
N VAL A 375 -20.60 1.81 -4.38
CA VAL A 375 -20.73 0.63 -3.50
C VAL A 375 -19.91 -0.52 -4.08
N GLY A 376 -19.12 -1.20 -3.25
CA GLY A 376 -18.15 -2.21 -3.70
C GLY A 376 -16.76 -1.66 -4.04
N HIS A 377 -16.60 -0.34 -4.23
CA HIS A 377 -15.31 0.31 -4.52
C HIS A 377 -14.55 -0.36 -5.68
N GLY A 378 -15.30 -0.69 -6.74
CA GLY A 378 -14.84 -1.46 -7.90
C GLY A 378 -15.31 -2.91 -7.92
N TYR A 379 -15.51 -3.51 -6.74
CA TYR A 379 -16.10 -4.84 -6.61
C TYR A 379 -17.63 -4.83 -6.83
N THR A 380 -18.18 -6.00 -7.14
CA THR A 380 -19.59 -6.19 -7.50
C THR A 380 -20.10 -7.53 -6.97
N ALA A 381 -21.41 -7.75 -6.97
CA ALA A 381 -21.99 -9.06 -6.62
C ALA A 381 -21.49 -10.22 -7.51
N ALA A 382 -21.10 -9.95 -8.77
CA ALA A 382 -20.47 -10.96 -9.63
C ALA A 382 -19.05 -11.29 -9.16
N HIS A 383 -18.26 -10.28 -8.79
CA HIS A 383 -16.93 -10.49 -8.18
C HIS A 383 -17.01 -11.32 -6.89
N LEU A 384 -18.04 -11.09 -6.06
CA LEU A 384 -18.34 -11.90 -4.86
C LEU A 384 -18.71 -13.36 -5.20
N ALA A 385 -19.53 -13.57 -6.24
CA ALA A 385 -19.93 -14.92 -6.66
C ALA A 385 -18.76 -15.75 -7.24
N ASP A 386 -17.81 -15.09 -7.91
CA ASP A 386 -16.67 -15.71 -8.59
C ASP A 386 -15.35 -15.63 -7.77
N ASP A 387 -15.37 -15.12 -6.53
CA ASP A 387 -14.20 -14.85 -5.68
C ASP A 387 -13.06 -14.09 -6.42
N THR A 388 -13.43 -13.13 -7.28
CA THR A 388 -12.54 -12.45 -8.21
C THR A 388 -12.19 -11.04 -7.73
N LEU A 389 -10.89 -10.75 -7.57
CA LEU A 389 -10.39 -9.49 -6.98
C LEU A 389 -9.79 -8.49 -8.00
N TYR A 390 -9.96 -8.75 -9.30
CA TYR A 390 -9.53 -7.88 -10.41
C TYR A 390 -10.73 -7.39 -11.25
N TYR A 391 -10.69 -6.15 -11.73
CA TYR A 391 -11.83 -5.51 -12.41
C TYR A 391 -11.43 -4.32 -13.28
N THR A 392 -12.40 -3.78 -14.03
CA THR A 392 -12.24 -2.55 -14.83
C THR A 392 -13.21 -1.47 -14.37
N PHE A 393 -12.78 -0.20 -14.39
CA PHE A 393 -13.60 0.94 -13.95
C PHE A 393 -13.37 2.19 -14.84
N PRO A 394 -14.36 3.09 -14.98
CA PRO A 394 -14.17 4.33 -15.73
C PRO A 394 -13.34 5.35 -14.92
N MET A 395 -12.36 5.99 -15.55
CA MET A 395 -11.54 7.06 -14.96
C MET A 395 -11.84 8.45 -15.53
N GLY A 396 -12.63 8.53 -16.59
CA GLY A 396 -12.91 9.75 -17.35
C GLY A 396 -13.47 9.41 -18.73
N GLU A 397 -13.68 10.43 -19.56
CA GLU A 397 -14.09 10.22 -20.95
C GLU A 397 -12.98 9.49 -21.72
N ASN A 398 -13.30 8.30 -22.23
CA ASN A 398 -12.37 7.41 -22.95
C ASN A 398 -11.10 6.99 -22.17
N VAL A 399 -11.13 7.01 -20.82
CA VAL A 399 -10.05 6.47 -19.97
C VAL A 399 -10.59 5.36 -19.06
N THR A 400 -9.98 4.18 -19.15
CA THR A 400 -10.34 2.97 -18.36
C THR A 400 -9.23 2.60 -17.39
N GLY A 401 -9.59 2.42 -16.12
CA GLY A 401 -8.75 1.80 -15.11
C GLY A 401 -8.90 0.28 -15.13
N ILE A 402 -7.80 -0.44 -14.98
CA ILE A 402 -7.78 -1.90 -14.83
C ILE A 402 -7.07 -2.24 -13.51
N SER A 403 -7.81 -2.70 -12.50
CA SER A 403 -7.25 -3.20 -11.24
C SER A 403 -6.92 -4.69 -11.37
N LEU A 404 -5.71 -5.07 -10.96
CA LEU A 404 -5.17 -6.42 -11.01
C LEU A 404 -4.91 -6.98 -9.61
N ASP A 405 -5.36 -8.22 -9.39
CA ASP A 405 -4.93 -9.03 -8.25
C ASP A 405 -3.59 -9.67 -8.61
N THR A 406 -2.51 -9.08 -8.12
CA THR A 406 -1.14 -9.61 -8.31
C THR A 406 -0.70 -10.52 -7.17
N THR A 407 -1.58 -10.82 -6.21
CA THR A 407 -1.26 -11.75 -5.14
C THR A 407 -1.22 -13.17 -5.69
N ASP A 408 -0.43 -14.01 -5.04
CA ASP A 408 -0.63 -15.45 -5.13
C ASP A 408 -1.43 -15.87 -3.90
N ARG A 409 -2.43 -16.74 -4.07
CA ARG A 409 -3.03 -17.39 -2.90
C ARG A 409 -2.01 -18.35 -2.32
N GLY A 410 -1.29 -19.10 -3.15
CA GLY A 410 -0.46 -20.25 -2.82
C GLY A 410 0.83 -19.98 -2.04
N GLY A 411 1.55 -18.88 -2.25
CA GLY A 411 2.78 -18.61 -1.49
C GLY A 411 3.51 -17.29 -1.81
N HIS A 412 4.43 -16.88 -0.92
CA HIS A 412 5.51 -15.90 -1.18
C HIS A 412 5.13 -14.40 -1.28
N TYR A 413 5.90 -13.50 -0.63
CA TYR A 413 5.77 -12.02 -0.64
C TYR A 413 5.94 -11.32 -2.00
N THR A 414 5.88 -12.06 -3.10
CA THR A 414 6.19 -11.58 -4.45
C THR A 414 5.02 -11.92 -5.34
N GLY A 415 4.77 -11.06 -6.32
CA GLY A 415 3.57 -11.14 -7.13
C GLY A 415 3.69 -12.04 -8.35
N SER A 416 2.55 -12.31 -8.95
CA SER A 416 2.40 -12.85 -10.31
C SER A 416 0.95 -12.71 -10.77
N LEU A 417 0.67 -12.99 -12.04
CA LEU A 417 -0.70 -13.24 -12.50
C LEU A 417 -0.87 -14.73 -12.78
N ASP A 418 -2.05 -15.28 -12.53
CA ASP A 418 -2.40 -16.56 -13.14
C ASP A 418 -2.69 -16.43 -14.65
N THR A 419 -2.66 -17.57 -15.35
CA THR A 419 -2.98 -17.64 -16.78
C THR A 419 -4.38 -17.10 -17.09
N THR A 420 -5.36 -17.37 -16.22
CA THR A 420 -6.73 -16.89 -16.35
C THR A 420 -6.82 -15.35 -16.36
N GLN A 421 -6.22 -14.68 -15.39
CA GLN A 421 -6.19 -13.23 -15.27
C GLN A 421 -5.30 -12.59 -16.33
N LEU A 422 -4.14 -13.17 -16.67
CA LEU A 422 -3.33 -12.68 -17.78
C LEU A 422 -4.11 -12.74 -19.11
N ASN A 423 -4.90 -13.78 -19.33
CA ASN A 423 -5.76 -13.90 -20.51
C ASN A 423 -6.99 -12.98 -20.44
N TRP A 424 -7.48 -12.65 -19.24
CA TRP A 424 -8.50 -11.61 -19.04
C TRP A 424 -7.94 -10.22 -19.37
N LEU A 425 -6.75 -9.87 -18.88
CA LEU A 425 -6.06 -8.62 -19.18
C LEU A 425 -5.84 -8.47 -20.70
N LYS A 426 -5.37 -9.53 -21.38
CA LYS A 426 -5.29 -9.57 -22.85
C LYS A 426 -6.63 -9.27 -23.55
N ARG A 427 -7.77 -9.67 -22.99
CA ARG A 427 -9.10 -9.33 -23.55
C ARG A 427 -9.43 -7.86 -23.30
N LYS A 428 -9.30 -7.38 -22.06
CA LYS A 428 -9.59 -5.99 -21.68
C LYS A 428 -8.76 -4.96 -22.43
N LEU A 429 -7.47 -5.21 -22.66
CA LEU A 429 -6.63 -4.33 -23.47
C LEU A 429 -7.12 -4.23 -24.93
N ARG A 430 -7.67 -5.32 -25.51
CA ARG A 430 -8.28 -5.29 -26.85
C ARG A 430 -9.65 -4.62 -26.88
N GLU A 431 -10.44 -4.78 -25.82
CA GLU A 431 -11.75 -4.12 -25.66
C GLU A 431 -11.60 -2.59 -25.55
N HIS A 432 -10.55 -2.11 -24.88
CA HIS A 432 -10.26 -0.69 -24.65
C HIS A 432 -9.14 -0.12 -25.53
N ARG A 433 -8.84 -0.75 -26.68
CA ARG A 433 -7.75 -0.33 -27.59
C ARG A 433 -7.97 1.04 -28.26
N ASP A 434 -9.23 1.44 -28.41
CA ASP A 434 -9.66 2.66 -29.10
C ASP A 434 -9.75 3.86 -28.12
N GLY A 435 -9.29 3.68 -26.88
CA GLY A 435 -9.19 4.68 -25.83
C GLY A 435 -7.89 4.58 -25.04
N TYR A 436 -7.91 5.05 -23.80
CA TYR A 436 -6.75 5.02 -22.90
C TYR A 436 -6.93 4.08 -21.72
N VAL A 437 -5.85 3.43 -21.32
CA VAL A 437 -5.81 2.46 -20.22
C VAL A 437 -4.77 2.89 -19.18
N VAL A 438 -5.15 2.82 -17.90
CA VAL A 438 -4.21 2.84 -16.78
C VAL A 438 -4.38 1.54 -15.99
N VAL A 439 -3.27 0.85 -15.75
CA VAL A 439 -3.24 -0.41 -15.00
C VAL A 439 -2.88 -0.10 -13.55
N PHE A 440 -3.54 -0.78 -12.61
CA PHE A 440 -3.33 -0.69 -11.17
C PHE A 440 -3.04 -2.09 -10.62
N SER A 441 -2.03 -2.20 -9.77
CA SER A 441 -1.73 -3.43 -9.03
C SER A 441 -0.97 -3.09 -7.76
N HIS A 442 -0.90 -4.05 -6.83
CA HIS A 442 0.01 -3.92 -5.70
C HIS A 442 1.47 -4.10 -6.11
N HIS A 443 1.84 -5.30 -6.58
CA HIS A 443 3.20 -5.59 -7.02
C HIS A 443 3.57 -4.85 -8.30
N ASN A 444 4.85 -4.53 -8.45
CA ASN A 444 5.46 -3.86 -9.60
C ASN A 444 6.29 -4.85 -10.45
N SER A 445 6.71 -4.42 -11.64
CA SER A 445 7.35 -5.29 -12.64
C SER A 445 8.57 -6.09 -12.12
N TRP A 446 9.36 -5.53 -11.20
CA TRP A 446 10.55 -6.20 -10.64
C TRP A 446 10.30 -6.96 -9.32
N THR A 447 9.08 -6.90 -8.78
CA THR A 447 8.65 -7.67 -7.59
C THR A 447 7.59 -8.72 -7.91
N MET A 448 7.14 -8.80 -9.18
CA MET A 448 6.36 -9.92 -9.68
C MET A 448 7.27 -11.08 -10.13
N THR A 449 7.85 -11.80 -9.16
CA THR A 449 8.81 -12.90 -9.40
C THR A 449 8.33 -14.26 -8.92
N ASN A 450 7.17 -14.36 -8.28
CA ASN A 450 6.65 -15.61 -7.73
C ASN A 450 6.01 -16.46 -8.83
N THR A 451 6.81 -17.36 -9.41
CA THR A 451 6.35 -18.37 -10.37
C THR A 451 6.10 -19.73 -9.72
N HIS A 452 5.92 -19.79 -8.39
CA HIS A 452 5.55 -21.05 -7.72
C HIS A 452 4.09 -21.40 -8.06
N PRO A 453 3.75 -22.66 -8.39
CA PRO A 453 2.36 -23.03 -8.62
C PRO A 453 1.51 -22.83 -7.37
N ASP A 454 0.34 -22.20 -7.52
CA ASP A 454 -0.67 -22.13 -6.45
C ASP A 454 -1.12 -23.57 -6.10
N PRO A 455 -0.92 -24.07 -4.87
CA PRO A 455 -1.31 -25.44 -4.55
C PRO A 455 -2.83 -25.66 -4.51
N ALA A 456 -3.64 -24.60 -4.50
CA ALA A 456 -5.08 -24.69 -4.77
C ALA A 456 -5.41 -24.83 -6.27
N ARG A 457 -4.50 -24.44 -7.17
CA ARG A 457 -4.65 -24.48 -8.63
C ARG A 457 -3.35 -24.95 -9.32
N PRO A 458 -2.84 -26.17 -9.06
CA PRO A 458 -1.49 -26.58 -9.48
C PRO A 458 -1.29 -26.72 -11.00
N GLY A 459 -2.37 -26.71 -11.79
CA GLY A 459 -2.31 -26.70 -13.26
C GLY A 459 -2.37 -25.28 -13.88
N GLU A 460 -2.53 -24.24 -13.07
CA GLU A 460 -2.60 -22.85 -13.49
C GLU A 460 -1.18 -22.23 -13.43
N ALA A 461 -0.65 -21.77 -14.57
CA ALA A 461 0.69 -21.19 -14.59
C ALA A 461 0.71 -19.77 -14.00
N ARG A 462 1.81 -19.44 -13.33
CA ARG A 462 2.05 -18.12 -12.73
C ARG A 462 3.04 -17.33 -13.59
N HIS A 463 2.60 -16.15 -14.02
CA HIS A 463 3.28 -15.28 -14.97
C HIS A 463 3.95 -14.10 -14.25
N ASN A 464 5.18 -13.80 -14.65
CA ASN A 464 6.02 -12.81 -13.98
C ASN A 464 5.82 -11.37 -14.51
N GLY A 465 6.49 -10.41 -13.88
CA GLY A 465 6.41 -9.00 -14.28
C GLY A 465 6.96 -8.71 -15.68
N ASP A 466 7.96 -9.46 -16.18
CA ASP A 466 8.49 -9.30 -17.54
C ASP A 466 7.42 -9.65 -18.60
N GLU A 467 6.63 -10.70 -18.37
CA GLU A 467 5.51 -11.08 -19.24
C GLU A 467 4.40 -10.02 -19.24
N VAL A 468 4.10 -9.42 -18.08
CA VAL A 468 3.14 -8.31 -17.97
C VAL A 468 3.66 -7.07 -18.68
N VAL A 469 4.92 -6.68 -18.47
CA VAL A 469 5.58 -5.57 -19.19
C VAL A 469 5.55 -5.80 -20.70
N ALA A 470 5.85 -7.02 -21.18
CA ALA A 470 5.79 -7.35 -22.60
C ALA A 470 4.37 -7.22 -23.18
N LEU A 471 3.35 -7.66 -22.44
CA LEU A 471 1.95 -7.49 -22.82
C LEU A 471 1.54 -6.01 -22.88
N LEU A 472 1.80 -5.24 -21.81
CA LEU A 472 1.43 -3.82 -21.75
C LEU A 472 2.16 -3.01 -22.83
N ARG A 473 3.45 -3.29 -23.07
CA ARG A 473 4.24 -2.61 -24.11
C ARG A 473 3.65 -2.80 -25.51
N GLY A 474 3.03 -3.96 -25.78
CA GLY A 474 2.38 -4.29 -27.05
C GLY A 474 1.01 -3.64 -27.27
N ASN A 475 0.47 -2.86 -26.32
CA ASN A 475 -0.85 -2.23 -26.42
C ASN A 475 -0.73 -0.69 -26.30
N PRO A 476 -0.74 0.07 -27.41
CA PRO A 476 -0.52 1.51 -27.41
C PRO A 476 -1.53 2.35 -26.60
N SER A 477 -2.70 1.79 -26.26
CA SER A 477 -3.68 2.43 -25.37
C SER A 477 -3.21 2.56 -23.92
N VAL A 478 -2.22 1.78 -23.49
CA VAL A 478 -1.71 1.80 -22.10
C VAL A 478 -0.85 3.04 -21.88
N LEU A 479 -1.31 3.94 -21.03
CA LEU A 479 -0.57 5.15 -20.65
C LEU A 479 0.38 4.91 -19.48
N ALA A 480 -0.12 4.21 -18.47
CA ALA A 480 0.64 3.95 -17.26
C ALA A 480 0.26 2.64 -16.54
N TRP A 481 1.19 2.17 -15.73
CA TRP A 481 0.99 1.14 -14.72
C TRP A 481 1.35 1.75 -13.35
N VAL A 482 0.37 1.93 -12.47
CA VAL A 482 0.51 2.55 -11.15
C VAL A 482 0.48 1.46 -10.08
N ASN A 483 1.45 1.47 -9.15
CA ASN A 483 1.61 0.39 -8.17
C ASN A 483 2.32 0.81 -6.86
N GLY A 484 2.43 -0.15 -5.93
CA GLY A 484 3.03 0.01 -4.61
C GLY A 484 4.11 -1.03 -4.33
N HIS A 485 4.00 -1.71 -3.19
CA HIS A 485 4.75 -2.89 -2.72
C HIS A 485 6.25 -2.67 -2.44
N SER A 486 6.94 -1.85 -3.25
CA SER A 486 8.36 -1.57 -3.09
C SER A 486 8.67 -0.49 -2.05
N HIS A 487 7.63 0.05 -1.39
CA HIS A 487 7.68 1.12 -0.39
C HIS A 487 8.48 2.37 -0.84
N ARG A 488 8.68 2.58 -2.15
CA ARG A 488 9.53 3.66 -2.68
C ARG A 488 8.95 4.34 -3.92
N ASN A 489 9.22 5.63 -4.07
CA ASN A 489 8.98 6.35 -5.31
C ASN A 489 9.96 5.90 -6.40
N SER A 490 9.44 5.39 -7.52
CA SER A 490 10.21 4.99 -8.69
C SER A 490 9.37 5.15 -9.95
N ILE A 491 9.87 5.85 -10.97
CA ILE A 491 9.14 6.02 -12.25
C ILE A 491 10.01 5.50 -13.41
N LEU A 492 9.55 4.42 -14.04
CA LEU A 492 10.28 3.70 -15.11
C LEU A 492 9.62 3.90 -16.48
N PRO A 493 10.38 4.26 -17.54
CA PRO A 493 9.89 4.27 -18.91
C PRO A 493 9.95 2.87 -19.52
N HIS A 494 8.82 2.32 -19.99
CA HIS A 494 8.75 1.02 -20.65
C HIS A 494 8.65 1.10 -22.18
N GLY A 495 9.07 2.21 -22.78
CA GLY A 495 9.11 2.43 -24.23
C GLY A 495 7.79 2.92 -24.84
N SER A 496 6.65 2.44 -24.37
CA SER A 496 5.31 2.92 -24.76
C SER A 496 4.45 3.44 -23.61
N PHE A 497 4.75 3.06 -22.36
CA PHE A 497 4.01 3.48 -21.16
C PHE A 497 4.95 3.80 -19.98
N TRP A 498 4.41 4.46 -18.96
CA TRP A 498 5.12 4.76 -17.70
C TRP A 498 4.72 3.79 -16.58
N GLU A 499 5.67 3.13 -15.92
CA GLU A 499 5.42 2.50 -14.62
C GLU A 499 5.71 3.50 -13.50
N ILE A 500 4.79 3.62 -12.54
CA ILE A 500 4.76 4.63 -11.48
C ILE A 500 4.54 3.92 -10.15
N SER A 501 5.62 3.71 -9.40
CA SER A 501 5.58 3.24 -8.01
C SER A 501 5.61 4.41 -7.05
N THR A 502 4.83 4.31 -5.97
CA THR A 502 4.77 5.31 -4.89
C THR A 502 5.33 4.72 -3.59
N ALA A 503 5.90 5.58 -2.74
CA ALA A 503 6.33 5.19 -1.40
C ALA A 503 5.15 4.73 -0.53
N SER A 504 5.40 3.89 0.47
CA SER A 504 4.34 3.45 1.38
C SER A 504 3.88 4.59 2.31
N HIS A 505 2.71 4.43 2.93
CA HIS A 505 2.27 5.33 4.01
C HIS A 505 2.77 4.89 5.39
N VAL A 506 3.38 3.70 5.50
CA VAL A 506 3.91 3.16 6.76
C VAL A 506 5.36 3.57 7.06
N ASP A 507 6.19 3.71 6.03
CA ASP A 507 7.59 4.11 6.16
C ASP A 507 7.82 5.56 5.73
N PHE A 508 8.78 6.24 6.34
CA PHE A 508 9.17 7.59 5.92
C PHE A 508 9.63 7.59 4.46
N PRO A 509 9.14 8.49 3.58
CA PRO A 509 8.45 9.76 3.89
C PRO A 509 6.91 9.76 4.02
N GLN A 510 6.20 8.61 3.95
CA GLN A 510 4.74 8.52 4.11
C GLN A 510 3.96 9.38 3.10
N LEU A 511 3.94 8.94 1.84
CA LEU A 511 3.45 9.74 0.71
C LEU A 511 2.32 9.09 -0.07
N ALA A 512 1.33 9.88 -0.46
CA ALA A 512 0.40 9.56 -1.54
C ALA A 512 0.73 10.37 -2.81
N ARG A 513 0.09 10.03 -3.93
CA ARG A 513 0.38 10.65 -5.24
C ARG A 513 -0.89 11.08 -5.96
N VAL A 514 -1.01 12.38 -6.25
CA VAL A 514 -1.99 12.91 -7.20
C VAL A 514 -1.49 12.66 -8.62
N ILE A 515 -2.34 12.07 -9.47
CA ILE A 515 -2.06 11.80 -10.87
C ILE A 515 -3.08 12.52 -11.75
N GLU A 516 -2.59 13.33 -12.68
CA GLU A 516 -3.41 14.12 -13.61
C GLU A 516 -3.03 13.78 -15.05
N ILE A 517 -3.99 13.32 -15.85
CA ILE A 517 -3.79 12.91 -17.25
C ILE A 517 -4.38 14.00 -18.16
N ALA A 518 -3.61 14.52 -19.11
CA ALA A 518 -4.07 15.55 -20.03
C ALA A 518 -3.63 15.30 -21.49
N ASP A 519 -4.55 15.51 -22.43
CA ASP A 519 -4.28 15.59 -23.87
C ASP A 519 -3.75 16.98 -24.19
N ASN A 520 -2.48 17.07 -24.60
CA ASN A 520 -1.81 18.34 -24.90
C ASN A 520 -2.31 19.00 -26.19
N LYS A 521 -3.24 18.37 -26.93
CA LYS A 521 -3.80 18.84 -28.23
C LYS A 521 -2.73 19.10 -29.29
N ASP A 522 -1.65 18.33 -29.23
CA ASP A 522 -0.54 18.36 -30.19
C ASP A 522 0.04 16.97 -30.48
N GLY A 523 -0.72 15.90 -30.25
CA GLY A 523 -0.23 14.53 -30.45
C GLY A 523 0.68 14.01 -29.34
N THR A 524 0.70 14.69 -28.19
CA THR A 524 1.31 14.18 -26.95
C THR A 524 0.30 14.18 -25.80
N LEU A 525 0.57 13.37 -24.78
CA LEU A 525 -0.14 13.34 -23.51
C LEU A 525 0.84 13.71 -22.39
N SER A 526 0.33 14.34 -21.32
CA SER A 526 1.06 14.59 -20.08
C SER A 526 0.40 13.85 -18.92
N LEU A 527 1.19 13.09 -18.15
CA LEU A 527 0.81 12.53 -16.86
C LEU A 527 1.60 13.29 -15.78
N PHE A 528 0.92 14.12 -15.00
CA PHE A 528 1.54 14.80 -13.85
C PHE A 528 1.45 13.90 -12.62
N THR A 529 2.51 13.87 -11.81
CA THR A 529 2.63 12.93 -10.67
C THR A 529 3.02 13.66 -9.38
N THR A 530 2.11 14.45 -8.82
CA THR A 530 2.41 15.31 -7.65
C THR A 530 2.28 14.54 -6.33
N LEU A 531 3.34 14.47 -5.53
CA LEU A 531 3.33 13.81 -4.23
C LEU A 531 2.76 14.71 -3.13
N ILE A 532 2.12 14.10 -2.13
CA ILE A 532 1.51 14.75 -0.97
C ILE A 532 1.83 13.97 0.32
N GLU A 533 2.01 14.70 1.41
CA GLU A 533 2.14 14.17 2.78
C GLU A 533 0.80 14.37 3.51
N SER A 534 0.55 13.69 4.64
CA SER A 534 -0.65 13.93 5.45
C SER A 534 -0.79 15.37 5.98
N ALA A 535 -2.00 15.79 6.33
CA ALA A 535 -2.32 17.15 6.78
C ALA A 535 -1.65 17.52 8.12
N ALA A 536 -1.16 16.51 8.86
CA ALA A 536 -0.50 16.69 10.14
C ALA A 536 0.70 17.65 10.05
N PRO A 537 0.89 18.56 11.02
CA PRO A 537 2.06 19.44 11.10
C PRO A 537 3.39 18.68 10.95
N HIS A 538 4.39 19.31 10.33
CA HIS A 538 5.72 18.69 10.23
C HIS A 538 6.46 18.67 11.57
N ARG A 539 6.25 19.71 12.39
CA ARG A 539 6.72 19.77 13.78
C ARG A 539 5.82 18.96 14.71
N THR A 540 6.41 18.16 15.59
CA THR A 540 5.72 17.50 16.69
C THR A 540 5.75 18.34 17.98
N ASP A 541 4.75 18.17 18.82
CA ASP A 541 4.83 18.42 20.26
C ASP A 541 4.61 17.07 20.97
N PHE A 542 5.47 16.73 21.93
CA PHE A 542 5.37 15.46 22.67
C PHE A 542 4.29 15.50 23.76
N ALA A 543 3.78 16.69 24.11
CA ALA A 543 2.60 16.83 24.96
C ALA A 543 1.28 16.75 24.17
N ASP A 544 1.31 16.93 22.84
CA ASP A 544 0.10 16.83 22.01
C ASP A 544 -0.22 15.38 21.65
N LEU A 545 -1.06 14.76 22.48
CA LEU A 545 -1.63 13.44 22.24
C LEU A 545 -3.03 13.48 21.61
N SER A 546 -3.40 14.58 20.92
CA SER A 546 -4.58 14.65 20.06
C SER A 546 -4.43 13.79 18.80
N GLN A 547 -5.50 13.58 18.02
CA GLN A 547 -5.41 12.89 16.73
C GLN A 547 -4.35 13.52 15.79
N THR A 548 -4.31 14.86 15.72
CA THR A 548 -3.35 15.60 14.91
C THR A 548 -1.92 15.46 15.44
N GLY A 549 -1.73 15.51 16.76
CA GLY A 549 -0.43 15.30 17.41
C GLY A 549 0.11 13.89 17.22
N LEU A 550 -0.74 12.86 17.35
CA LEU A 550 -0.40 11.47 17.04
C LEU A 550 -0.05 11.29 15.55
N ALA A 551 -0.76 11.94 14.63
CA ALA A 551 -0.44 11.89 13.20
C ALA A 551 0.88 12.62 12.85
N ALA A 552 1.26 13.65 13.59
CA ALA A 552 2.58 14.28 13.47
C ALA A 552 3.69 13.38 14.05
N LEU A 553 3.44 12.75 15.20
CA LEU A 553 4.33 11.76 15.83
C LEU A 553 4.56 10.56 14.91
N TYR A 554 3.54 10.07 14.21
CA TYR A 554 3.66 8.98 13.23
C TYR A 554 4.75 9.25 12.18
N ARG A 555 4.83 10.48 11.68
CA ARG A 555 5.83 10.91 10.69
C ARG A 555 7.22 11.09 11.28
N GLU A 556 7.34 11.67 12.48
CA GLU A 556 8.64 11.86 13.12
C GLU A 556 9.23 10.54 13.64
N LEU A 557 8.41 9.65 14.17
CA LEU A 557 8.82 8.31 14.62
C LEU A 557 9.23 7.43 13.43
N SER A 558 8.58 7.55 12.26
CA SER A 558 9.00 6.83 11.05
C SER A 558 10.30 7.37 10.45
N HIS A 559 10.54 8.68 10.51
CA HIS A 559 11.82 9.29 10.09
C HIS A 559 13.02 8.83 10.94
N ASN A 560 12.76 8.47 12.20
CA ASN A 560 13.78 8.04 13.15
C ASN A 560 13.82 6.52 13.35
N ALA A 561 12.88 5.77 12.74
CA ALA A 561 12.75 4.33 12.91
C ALA A 561 14.11 3.66 12.63
N PRO A 562 14.67 2.85 13.55
CA PRO A 562 16.00 2.30 13.35
C PRO A 562 16.09 1.46 12.06
N GLY A 563 17.07 1.78 11.22
CA GLY A 563 17.20 1.23 9.86
C GLY A 563 16.49 2.04 8.76
N SER A 564 15.69 3.05 9.10
CA SER A 564 15.08 3.96 8.12
C SER A 564 16.13 4.78 7.36
N THR A 565 15.78 5.14 6.13
CA THR A 565 16.58 6.01 5.27
C THR A 565 15.67 6.98 4.52
N THR A 566 16.24 7.99 3.86
CA THR A 566 15.49 8.88 2.97
C THR A 566 15.41 8.36 1.53
N ALA A 567 15.98 7.19 1.23
CA ALA A 567 15.96 6.60 -0.12
C ALA A 567 14.56 6.25 -0.66
N PRO A 568 13.57 5.82 0.16
CA PRO A 568 12.17 5.65 -0.25
C PRO A 568 11.53 6.87 -0.93
N ALA A 569 12.01 8.09 -0.65
CA ALA A 569 11.55 9.30 -1.32
C ALA A 569 11.84 9.33 -2.84
N GLY A 570 12.67 8.42 -3.36
CA GLY A 570 13.04 8.33 -4.77
C GLY A 570 13.99 9.44 -5.22
N LYS A 571 14.44 9.38 -6.48
CA LYS A 571 15.24 10.46 -7.08
C LYS A 571 14.33 11.64 -7.43
N PRO A 572 14.84 12.86 -7.68
CA PRO A 572 14.02 13.99 -8.11
C PRO A 572 13.11 13.69 -9.32
N VAL A 573 13.57 12.83 -10.23
CA VAL A 573 12.81 12.36 -11.42
C VAL A 573 11.67 11.38 -11.10
N ASP A 574 11.62 10.82 -9.89
CA ASP A 574 10.60 9.87 -9.42
C ASP A 574 9.56 10.54 -8.50
N ARG A 575 9.78 11.82 -8.16
CA ARG A 575 8.95 12.62 -7.26
C ARG A 575 7.86 13.35 -8.04
N ASN A 576 7.82 14.67 -7.95
CA ASN A 576 6.94 15.54 -8.72
C ASN A 576 7.42 15.57 -10.18
N ALA A 577 6.65 15.00 -11.10
CA ALA A 577 7.01 15.00 -12.51
C ALA A 577 5.86 15.43 -13.45
N GLU A 578 6.24 15.80 -14.67
CA GLU A 578 5.40 15.77 -15.87
C GLU A 578 5.98 14.68 -16.78
N LEU A 579 5.27 13.57 -16.94
CA LEU A 579 5.68 12.44 -17.76
C LEU A 579 5.02 12.57 -19.13
N LEU A 580 5.81 12.62 -20.20
CA LEU A 580 5.28 12.76 -21.55
C LEU A 580 5.12 11.42 -22.26
N LEU A 581 4.08 11.30 -23.09
CA LEU A 581 3.80 10.18 -23.97
C LEU A 581 3.43 10.70 -25.37
N SER A 582 3.65 9.88 -26.39
CA SER A 582 3.02 10.11 -27.69
C SER A 582 1.55 9.70 -27.61
N ARG A 583 0.68 10.38 -28.37
CA ARG A 583 -0.76 10.07 -28.44
C ARG A 583 -1.07 8.94 -29.41
#